data_AF-A0A8S9V3U8-F1
#
_entry.id   AF-A0A8S9V3U8-F1
#
_cell.length_a   1.000
_cell.length_b   1.000
_cell.length_c   1.000
_cell.angle_alpha   90.00
_cell.angle_beta   90.00
_cell.angle_gamma   90.00
#
_symmetry.space_group_name_H-M   'P 1'
#
loop_
_entity.id
_entity.type
_entity.pdbx_description
1 polymer ?
#
loop_
_entity_poly.entity_id
_entity_poly.type
_entity_poly.pdbx_seq_one_letter_code
_entity_poly.pdbx_strand_id
1 'polypeptide(L)'
;MAPSLLSNFSAVVLATTLATVPIEAASTNSSASHAPFGTITSKPGECVVGNPNTYVSAADLTWIWNNRMKKDVEPYNNWIMDHLVKNKGSINYYIRWDSNKKLTKEIAAKLQPMLTRQHAAWNRWLIGYDCWPYNEIKVNVVGIAVKDKSVLGWNDDSLGKIYVGDLDDEGSPQCPENCYRAADSYSGKWSESSGCDGKPFDISLWPTQGLGGGWGTY
;
A
#
# COMPACT_ATOMS: atom_id res chain seq x y z
N MET A 1 -25.66 -73.85 17.40
CA MET A 1 -24.38 -73.80 16.69
C MET A 1 -24.54 -72.79 15.55
N ALA A 2 -24.15 -71.53 15.80
CA ALA A 2 -23.91 -70.41 14.88
C ALA A 2 -23.81 -69.15 15.76
N PRO A 3 -22.69 -68.40 15.76
CA PRO A 3 -22.43 -67.37 16.76
C PRO A 3 -22.94 -65.98 16.33
N SER A 4 -23.29 -65.19 17.33
CA SER A 4 -23.64 -63.77 17.25
C SER A 4 -22.45 -62.91 16.87
N LEU A 5 -22.56 -62.13 15.80
CA LEU A 5 -21.63 -61.05 15.46
C LEU A 5 -22.00 -59.81 16.28
N LEU A 6 -21.24 -59.57 17.35
CA LEU A 6 -21.22 -58.29 18.04
C LEU A 6 -20.46 -57.29 17.16
N SER A 7 -21.20 -56.37 16.57
CA SER A 7 -20.65 -55.22 15.84
C SER A 7 -20.01 -54.25 16.84
N ASN A 8 -18.68 -54.26 16.93
CA ASN A 8 -17.91 -53.22 17.61
C ASN A 8 -18.04 -51.90 16.84
N PHE A 9 -18.90 -51.00 17.30
CA PHE A 9 -18.84 -49.60 16.91
C PHE A 9 -17.67 -48.94 17.63
N SER A 10 -16.53 -48.81 16.95
CA SER A 10 -15.46 -47.91 17.38
C SER A 10 -15.97 -46.48 17.25
N ALA A 11 -16.28 -45.84 18.37
CA ALA A 11 -16.49 -44.40 18.44
C ALA A 11 -15.15 -43.71 18.16
N VAL A 12 -14.94 -43.25 16.93
CA VAL A 12 -13.85 -42.34 16.59
C VAL A 12 -14.24 -40.97 17.13
N VAL A 13 -13.68 -40.62 18.30
CA VAL A 13 -13.70 -39.25 18.80
C VAL A 13 -12.77 -38.44 17.89
N LEU A 14 -13.34 -37.68 16.94
CA LEU A 14 -12.60 -36.64 16.23
C LEU A 14 -12.33 -35.51 17.24
N ALA A 15 -11.17 -35.58 17.90
CA ALA A 15 -10.62 -34.44 18.60
C ALA A 15 -10.22 -33.41 17.53
N THR A 16 -11.05 -32.39 17.31
CA THR A 16 -10.65 -31.22 16.55
C THR A 16 -9.60 -30.48 17.36
N THR A 17 -8.33 -30.76 17.09
CA THR A 17 -7.24 -29.90 17.50
C THR A 17 -7.46 -28.55 16.83
N LEU A 18 -7.95 -27.57 17.59
CA LEU A 18 -7.77 -26.17 17.23
C LEU A 18 -6.26 -25.97 17.12
N ALA A 19 -5.76 -25.95 15.88
CA ALA A 19 -4.40 -25.54 15.61
C ALA A 19 -4.31 -24.07 16.05
N THR A 20 -3.87 -23.84 17.28
CA THR A 20 -3.34 -22.55 17.68
C THR A 20 -2.15 -22.30 16.79
N VAL A 21 -2.36 -21.52 15.73
CA VAL A 21 -1.27 -20.96 14.94
C VAL A 21 -0.40 -20.23 15.95
N PRO A 22 0.88 -20.59 16.14
CA PRO A 22 1.73 -19.79 16.98
C PRO A 22 1.77 -18.40 16.36
N ILE A 23 1.30 -17.39 17.11
CA ILE A 23 1.74 -16.02 16.86
C ILE A 23 3.21 -16.05 17.25
N GLU A 24 4.06 -16.42 16.29
CA GLU A 24 5.49 -16.14 16.39
C GLU A 24 5.58 -14.62 16.55
N ALA A 25 5.92 -14.18 17.77
CA ALA A 25 6.44 -12.85 17.99
C ALA A 25 7.49 -12.64 16.91
N ALA A 26 7.32 -11.59 16.10
CA ALA A 26 8.21 -11.29 14.99
C ALA A 26 9.64 -11.26 15.51
N SER A 27 10.39 -12.35 15.31
CA SER A 27 11.81 -12.37 15.53
C SER A 27 12.36 -11.36 14.53
N THR A 28 12.79 -10.21 15.03
CA THR A 28 13.27 -9.05 14.28
C THR A 28 14.62 -9.33 13.64
N ASN A 29 14.71 -10.37 12.81
CA ASN A 29 15.82 -10.61 11.90
C ASN A 29 15.51 -9.94 10.55
N SER A 30 15.13 -8.66 10.57
CA SER A 30 15.16 -7.88 9.35
C SER A 30 16.62 -7.59 9.02
N SER A 31 17.12 -8.13 7.90
CA SER A 31 18.44 -7.81 7.37
C SER A 31 18.44 -6.49 6.58
N ALA A 32 17.29 -5.85 6.42
CA ALA A 32 17.16 -4.59 5.70
C ALA A 32 17.55 -3.42 6.60
N SER A 33 18.18 -2.40 6.02
CA SER A 33 18.62 -1.22 6.77
C SER A 33 17.40 -0.43 7.26
N HIS A 34 17.23 -0.33 8.58
CA HIS A 34 16.13 0.39 9.23
C HIS A 34 16.61 1.66 9.95
N ALA A 35 15.67 2.51 10.36
CA ALA A 35 15.94 3.71 11.16
C ALA A 35 16.15 3.39 12.65
N PRO A 36 16.87 4.23 13.43
CA PRO A 36 16.92 4.08 14.87
C PRO A 36 15.56 4.42 15.49
N PHE A 37 15.03 3.55 16.34
CA PHE A 37 13.75 3.76 17.04
C PHE A 37 13.89 4.54 18.36
N GLY A 38 15.00 5.24 18.52
CA GLY A 38 15.34 5.97 19.73
C GLY A 38 15.46 5.07 20.96
N THR A 39 14.91 5.52 22.08
CA THR A 39 14.90 4.76 23.34
C THR A 39 13.75 3.77 23.31
N ILE A 40 14.07 2.48 23.15
CA ILE A 40 13.07 1.39 23.13
C ILE A 40 12.30 1.35 24.45
N THR A 41 10.97 1.28 24.35
CA THR A 41 10.04 1.22 25.48
C THR A 41 9.25 -0.09 25.54
N SER A 42 9.16 -0.82 24.41
CA SER A 42 8.57 -2.17 24.37
C SER A 42 9.33 -3.17 25.22
N LYS A 43 8.64 -4.16 25.78
CA LYS A 43 9.30 -5.24 26.54
C LYS A 43 10.00 -6.22 25.60
N PRO A 44 10.98 -7.01 26.10
CA PRO A 44 11.56 -8.10 25.32
C PRO A 44 10.48 -9.06 24.80
N GLY A 45 10.52 -9.35 23.50
CA GLY A 45 9.57 -10.24 22.82
C GLY A 45 8.28 -9.56 22.32
N GLU A 46 8.08 -8.27 22.58
CA GLU A 46 6.95 -7.49 22.02
C GLU A 46 7.36 -6.77 20.73
N CYS A 47 6.37 -6.24 20.00
CA CYS A 47 6.59 -5.36 18.86
C CYS A 47 7.42 -4.15 19.27
N VAL A 48 8.47 -3.84 18.50
CA VAL A 48 9.43 -2.81 18.89
C VAL A 48 8.81 -1.43 18.77
N VAL A 49 8.68 -0.73 19.90
CA VAL A 49 8.30 0.68 19.95
C VAL A 49 9.30 1.44 20.81
N GLY A 50 9.46 2.73 20.52
CA GLY A 50 10.41 3.57 21.24
C GLY A 50 10.09 5.05 21.14
N ASN A 51 10.67 5.81 22.06
CA ASN A 51 10.58 7.26 22.10
C ASN A 51 11.74 7.88 21.32
N PRO A 52 11.51 8.94 20.53
CA PRO A 52 12.59 9.63 19.86
C PRO A 52 13.57 10.23 20.88
N ASN A 53 14.86 10.12 20.59
CA ASN A 53 15.95 10.64 21.43
C ASN A 53 16.87 11.61 20.68
N THR A 54 16.50 11.96 19.44
CA THR A 54 17.19 12.92 18.57
C THR A 54 16.17 13.76 17.81
N TYR A 55 16.48 15.04 17.60
CA TYR A 55 15.73 16.06 16.82
C TYR A 55 14.34 16.45 17.34
N VAL A 56 13.54 15.49 17.82
CA VAL A 56 12.15 15.70 18.26
C VAL A 56 11.90 14.93 19.55
N SER A 57 11.10 15.47 20.46
CA SER A 57 10.71 14.76 21.69
C SER A 57 9.38 14.01 21.51
N ALA A 58 9.11 13.03 22.39
CA ALA A 58 7.81 12.35 22.43
C ALA A 58 6.65 13.34 22.71
N ALA A 59 6.92 14.40 23.47
CA ALA A 59 5.95 15.46 23.74
C ALA A 59 5.62 16.26 22.47
N ASP A 60 6.62 16.57 21.65
CA ASP A 60 6.41 17.26 20.36
C ASP A 60 5.58 16.39 19.41
N LEU A 61 5.88 15.09 19.29
CA LEU A 61 5.09 14.16 18.48
C LEU A 61 3.64 14.04 18.96
N THR A 62 3.44 13.98 20.28
CA THR A 62 2.10 13.96 20.88
C THR A 62 1.34 15.24 20.57
N TRP A 63 2.01 16.39 20.65
CA TRP A 63 1.42 17.67 20.31
C TRP A 63 1.05 17.73 18.82
N ILE A 64 1.95 17.31 17.92
CA ILE A 64 1.69 17.27 16.46
C ILE A 64 0.51 16.34 16.17
N TRP A 65 0.47 15.16 16.77
CA TRP A 65 -0.64 14.22 16.60
C TRP A 65 -1.96 14.89 16.98
N ASN A 66 -2.07 15.39 18.20
CA ASN A 66 -3.31 15.94 18.73
C ASN A 66 -3.78 17.21 18.01
N ASN A 67 -2.86 18.04 17.52
CA ASN A 67 -3.19 19.36 16.97
C ASN A 67 -3.18 19.41 15.44
N ARG A 68 -2.50 18.48 14.75
CA ARG A 68 -2.26 18.55 13.29
C ARG A 68 -2.66 17.31 12.51
N MET A 69 -2.69 16.13 13.13
CA MET A 69 -2.92 14.88 12.40
C MET A 69 -4.25 14.21 12.77
N LYS A 70 -4.55 14.12 14.07
CA LYS A 70 -5.64 13.28 14.60
C LYS A 70 -6.98 13.50 13.90
N LYS A 71 -7.40 14.76 13.75
CA LYS A 71 -8.67 15.14 13.11
C LYS A 71 -8.77 14.66 11.67
N ASP A 72 -7.65 14.62 10.95
CA ASP A 72 -7.60 14.26 9.53
C ASP A 72 -7.19 12.81 9.33
N VAL A 73 -6.67 12.12 10.35
CA VAL A 73 -6.26 10.71 10.26
C VAL A 73 -7.36 9.77 10.72
N GLU A 74 -7.96 10.01 11.89
CA GLU A 74 -8.92 9.09 12.51
C GLU A 74 -10.21 8.85 11.70
N PRO A 75 -10.77 9.83 10.96
CA PRO A 75 -12.01 9.61 10.23
C PRO A 75 -11.86 8.79 8.93
N TYR A 76 -10.64 8.64 8.39
CA TYR A 76 -10.43 7.94 7.13
C TYR A 76 -9.80 6.58 7.36
N ASN A 77 -10.15 5.62 6.50
CA ASN A 77 -9.73 4.22 6.60
C ASN A 77 -9.18 3.69 5.27
N ASN A 78 -8.67 4.58 4.43
CA ASN A 78 -8.15 4.27 3.10
C ASN A 78 -6.74 4.89 2.91
N TRP A 79 -5.84 4.59 3.85
CA TRP A 79 -4.47 5.07 3.85
C TRP A 79 -3.55 4.17 3.01
N ILE A 80 -2.40 4.71 2.60
CA ILE A 80 -1.35 3.92 1.94
C ILE A 80 -0.98 2.67 2.77
N MET A 81 -0.95 2.78 4.09
CA MET A 81 -0.74 1.62 4.99
C MET A 81 -1.78 0.52 4.79
N ASP A 82 -3.06 0.89 4.69
CA ASP A 82 -4.17 -0.04 4.50
C ASP A 82 -4.02 -0.79 3.17
N HIS A 83 -3.67 -0.06 2.10
CA HIS A 83 -3.38 -0.66 0.80
C HIS A 83 -2.18 -1.62 0.86
N LEU A 84 -1.10 -1.26 1.56
CA LEU A 84 0.07 -2.12 1.69
C LEU A 84 -0.26 -3.41 2.45
N VAL A 85 -1.02 -3.31 3.54
CA VAL A 85 -1.47 -4.48 4.30
C VAL A 85 -2.38 -5.37 3.44
N LYS A 86 -3.38 -4.77 2.78
CA LYS A 86 -4.30 -5.46 1.88
C LYS A 86 -3.57 -6.19 0.75
N ASN A 87 -2.59 -5.53 0.15
CA ASN A 87 -1.87 -6.01 -1.02
C ASN A 87 -0.53 -6.69 -0.67
N LYS A 88 -0.34 -7.05 0.60
CA LYS A 88 0.81 -7.82 1.09
C LYS A 88 2.16 -7.19 0.73
N GLY A 89 2.31 -5.90 1.00
CA GLY A 89 3.53 -5.13 0.76
C GLY A 89 3.71 -4.67 -0.69
N SER A 90 2.64 -4.64 -1.48
CA SER A 90 2.68 -4.09 -2.84
C SER A 90 1.73 -2.91 -3.02
N ILE A 91 2.08 -2.01 -3.94
CA ILE A 91 1.29 -0.83 -4.27
C ILE A 91 1.30 -0.60 -5.79
N ASN A 92 0.11 -0.44 -6.35
CA ASN A 92 -0.10 -0.20 -7.77
C ASN A 92 -0.38 1.28 -8.00
N TYR A 93 0.52 1.92 -8.74
CA TYR A 93 0.39 3.29 -9.20
C TYR A 93 -0.28 3.36 -10.56
N TYR A 94 -1.10 4.38 -10.70
CA TYR A 94 -1.58 4.85 -11.97
C TYR A 94 -1.03 6.25 -12.24
N ILE A 95 -0.61 6.57 -13.47
CA ILE A 95 -0.04 7.89 -13.78
C ILE A 95 -1.10 8.76 -14.47
N ARG A 96 -1.42 9.92 -13.90
CA ARG A 96 -2.24 10.97 -14.52
C ARG A 96 -1.31 11.99 -15.16
N TRP A 97 -0.98 11.81 -16.44
CA TRP A 97 -0.06 12.71 -17.14
C TRP A 97 -0.80 13.94 -17.67
N ASP A 98 -0.84 14.99 -16.85
CA ASP A 98 -1.49 16.26 -17.17
C ASP A 98 -0.47 17.26 -17.74
N SER A 99 0.00 17.00 -18.96
CA SER A 99 0.86 17.92 -19.69
C SER A 99 0.68 17.81 -21.19
N ASN A 100 0.81 18.94 -21.87
CA ASN A 100 0.86 19.00 -23.34
C ASN A 100 2.27 18.65 -23.88
N LYS A 101 3.26 18.42 -22.99
CA LYS A 101 4.60 17.99 -23.39
C LYS A 101 4.60 16.50 -23.72
N LYS A 102 5.40 16.15 -24.73
CA LYS A 102 5.64 14.76 -25.12
C LYS A 102 6.30 14.01 -23.96
N LEU A 103 5.64 12.98 -23.44
CA LEU A 103 6.21 12.01 -22.52
C LEU A 103 6.87 10.90 -23.34
N THR A 104 8.20 10.79 -23.30
CA THR A 104 8.90 9.69 -23.99
C THR A 104 8.85 8.42 -23.15
N LYS A 105 9.01 7.26 -23.81
CA LYS A 105 9.00 5.96 -23.14
C LYS A 105 10.12 5.85 -22.10
N GLU A 106 11.28 6.45 -22.40
CA GLU A 106 12.46 6.47 -21.53
C GLU A 106 12.24 7.32 -20.27
N ILE A 107 11.48 8.41 -20.38
CA ILE A 107 11.12 9.24 -19.21
C ILE A 107 10.06 8.51 -18.37
N ALA A 108 9.02 8.00 -19.00
CA ALA A 108 7.95 7.27 -18.31
C ALA A 108 8.49 6.04 -17.55
N ALA A 109 9.43 5.30 -18.15
CA ALA A 109 10.09 4.16 -17.50
C ALA A 109 10.85 4.52 -16.22
N LYS A 110 11.21 5.80 -15.99
CA LYS A 110 11.90 6.26 -14.77
C LYS A 110 10.93 6.52 -13.61
N LEU A 111 9.61 6.59 -13.86
CA LEU A 111 8.62 6.89 -12.82
C LEU A 111 8.53 5.77 -11.79
N GLN A 112 8.45 4.50 -12.21
CA GLN A 112 8.37 3.38 -11.27
C GLN A 112 9.64 3.26 -10.39
N PRO A 113 10.88 3.33 -10.92
CA PRO A 113 12.08 3.38 -10.08
C PRO A 113 12.12 4.58 -9.12
N MET A 114 11.64 5.75 -9.56
CA MET A 114 11.55 6.93 -8.69
C MET A 114 10.61 6.70 -7.52
N LEU A 115 9.40 6.21 -7.79
CA LEU A 115 8.41 5.86 -6.75
C LEU A 115 8.93 4.76 -5.82
N THR A 116 9.62 3.76 -6.37
CA THR A 116 10.25 2.68 -5.59
C THR A 116 11.26 3.25 -4.59
N ARG A 117 12.11 4.20 -5.01
CA ARG A 117 13.06 4.87 -4.09
C ARG A 117 12.34 5.68 -3.02
N GLN A 118 11.25 6.38 -3.35
CA GLN A 118 10.46 7.13 -2.38
C GLN A 118 9.84 6.20 -1.33
N HIS A 119 9.21 5.11 -1.76
CA HIS A 119 8.64 4.10 -0.86
C HIS A 119 9.72 3.44 -0.01
N ALA A 120 10.90 3.14 -0.56
CA ALA A 120 12.01 2.60 0.23
C ALA A 120 12.50 3.59 1.31
N ALA A 121 12.62 4.87 0.97
CA ALA A 121 13.04 5.90 1.92
C ALA A 121 12.05 6.08 3.07
N TRP A 122 10.75 6.01 2.77
CA TRP A 122 9.69 6.03 3.78
C TRP A 122 9.64 4.74 4.60
N ASN A 123 9.62 3.58 3.93
CA ASN A 123 9.51 2.26 4.57
C ASN A 123 10.66 1.99 5.55
N ARG A 124 11.86 2.52 5.28
CA ARG A 124 13.02 2.45 6.18
C ARG A 124 12.68 2.79 7.64
N TRP A 125 11.76 3.73 7.87
CA TRP A 125 11.36 4.16 9.21
C TRP A 125 10.40 3.19 9.91
N LEU A 126 9.81 2.26 9.15
CA LEU A 126 8.84 1.29 9.64
C LEU A 126 9.44 -0.10 9.80
N ILE A 127 10.48 -0.46 9.05
CA ILE A 127 11.09 -1.80 9.07
C ILE A 127 11.46 -2.22 10.50
N GLY A 128 10.68 -3.11 11.11
CA GLY A 128 10.86 -3.60 12.48
C GLY A 128 10.17 -2.78 13.57
N TYR A 129 9.61 -1.61 13.26
CA TYR A 129 8.80 -0.81 14.18
C TYR A 129 7.39 -1.40 14.27
N ASP A 130 6.86 -1.53 15.49
CA ASP A 130 5.49 -1.96 15.78
C ASP A 130 5.02 -3.19 14.98
N CYS A 131 5.91 -4.19 14.84
CA CYS A 131 5.66 -5.41 14.06
C CYS A 131 5.30 -5.18 12.58
N TRP A 132 5.71 -4.05 12.00
CA TRP A 132 5.54 -3.78 10.58
C TRP A 132 6.13 -4.93 9.73
N PRO A 133 5.32 -5.58 8.87
CA PRO A 133 5.67 -6.86 8.28
C PRO A 133 6.49 -6.74 6.98
N TYR A 134 6.77 -5.54 6.49
CA TYR A 134 7.34 -5.34 5.15
C TYR A 134 8.74 -4.72 5.20
N ASN A 135 9.74 -5.52 4.84
CA ASN A 135 11.12 -5.05 4.64
C ASN A 135 11.29 -4.29 3.32
N GLU A 136 10.43 -4.57 2.34
CA GLU A 136 10.41 -3.94 1.03
C GLU A 136 8.96 -3.68 0.60
N ILE A 137 8.74 -2.59 -0.12
CA ILE A 137 7.46 -2.28 -0.75
C ILE A 137 7.62 -2.45 -2.26
N LYS A 138 6.85 -3.37 -2.85
CA LYS A 138 6.83 -3.57 -4.29
C LYS A 138 5.94 -2.53 -4.97
N VAL A 139 6.54 -1.63 -5.72
CA VAL A 139 5.83 -0.61 -6.51
C VAL A 139 5.65 -1.09 -7.96
N ASN A 140 4.42 -1.02 -8.47
CA ASN A 140 4.11 -1.28 -9.87
C ASN A 140 3.45 -0.05 -10.50
N VAL A 141 3.79 0.28 -11.74
CA VAL A 141 2.95 1.19 -12.56
C VAL A 141 2.05 0.32 -13.43
N VAL A 142 0.74 0.49 -13.29
CA VAL A 142 -0.26 -0.39 -13.91
C VAL A 142 -1.06 0.25 -15.05
N GLY A 143 -1.01 1.57 -15.16
CA GLY A 143 -1.66 2.30 -16.24
C GLY A 143 -1.30 3.78 -16.24
N ILE A 144 -1.64 4.43 -17.35
CA ILE A 144 -1.34 5.83 -17.64
C ILE A 144 -2.55 6.45 -18.31
N ALA A 145 -3.05 7.56 -17.76
CA ALA A 145 -4.08 8.39 -18.37
C ALA A 145 -3.47 9.64 -18.99
N VAL A 146 -3.94 9.98 -20.19
CA VAL A 146 -3.55 11.18 -20.94
C VAL A 146 -4.77 11.83 -21.57
N LYS A 147 -4.71 13.14 -21.82
CA LYS A 147 -5.78 13.84 -22.56
C LYS A 147 -5.85 13.35 -24.00
N ASP A 148 -4.70 13.24 -24.65
CA ASP A 148 -4.58 12.84 -26.05
C ASP A 148 -3.39 11.89 -26.23
N LYS A 149 -3.54 10.83 -27.02
CA LYS A 149 -2.50 9.82 -27.26
C LYS A 149 -1.24 10.42 -27.90
N SER A 150 -1.36 11.53 -28.64
CA SER A 150 -0.25 12.24 -29.26
C SER A 150 0.78 12.78 -28.26
N VAL A 151 0.46 12.90 -26.97
CA VAL A 151 1.46 13.27 -25.95
C VAL A 151 2.37 12.10 -25.58
N LEU A 152 2.06 10.86 -25.97
CA LEU A 152 2.87 9.67 -25.63
C LEU A 152 3.85 9.32 -26.74
N GLY A 153 5.11 9.09 -26.37
CA GLY A 153 6.19 8.65 -27.25
C GLY A 153 6.17 7.16 -27.60
N TRP A 154 5.13 6.43 -27.19
CA TRP A 154 4.92 5.02 -27.45
C TRP A 154 3.42 4.74 -27.59
N ASN A 155 3.06 3.56 -28.08
CA ASN A 155 1.67 3.18 -28.37
C ASN A 155 1.29 1.76 -27.92
N ASP A 156 2.19 1.09 -27.19
CA ASP A 156 2.01 -0.25 -26.61
C ASP A 156 1.73 -0.17 -25.08
N ASP A 157 1.36 -1.30 -24.48
CA ASP A 157 1.05 -1.40 -23.04
C ASP A 157 2.26 -1.79 -22.17
N SER A 158 3.49 -1.60 -22.66
CA SER A 158 4.70 -2.02 -21.93
C SER A 158 4.94 -1.27 -20.62
N LEU A 159 4.27 -0.12 -20.43
CA LEU A 159 4.31 0.68 -19.20
C LEU A 159 2.94 0.71 -18.48
N GLY A 160 2.13 -0.33 -18.70
CA GLY A 160 0.75 -0.38 -18.25
C GLY A 160 -0.24 0.08 -19.33
N LYS A 161 -1.52 -0.16 -19.07
CA LYS A 161 -2.59 0.16 -20.02
C LYS A 161 -2.73 1.67 -20.19
N ILE A 162 -2.87 2.12 -21.44
CA ILE A 162 -3.07 3.53 -21.77
C ILE A 162 -4.56 3.84 -21.82
N TYR A 163 -4.99 4.87 -21.10
CA TYR A 163 -6.34 5.42 -21.16
C TYR A 163 -6.27 6.85 -21.67
N VAL A 164 -7.19 7.20 -22.57
CA VAL A 164 -7.14 8.45 -23.34
C VAL A 164 -8.49 9.14 -23.27
N GLY A 165 -8.48 10.43 -22.95
CA GLY A 165 -9.65 11.30 -23.09
C GLY A 165 -10.69 11.19 -21.98
N ASP A 166 -10.47 10.35 -20.97
CA ASP A 166 -11.25 10.39 -19.73
C ASP A 166 -10.70 11.51 -18.84
N LEU A 167 -11.48 12.56 -18.62
CA LEU A 167 -11.07 13.80 -17.95
C LEU A 167 -11.96 14.09 -16.75
N ASP A 168 -11.38 14.62 -15.67
CA ASP A 168 -12.15 15.17 -14.55
C ASP A 168 -12.79 16.52 -14.89
N ASP A 169 -13.52 17.09 -13.93
CA ASP A 169 -14.22 18.38 -14.08
C ASP A 169 -13.28 19.56 -14.37
N GLU A 170 -11.98 19.42 -14.11
CA GLU A 170 -10.94 20.42 -14.39
C GLU A 170 -10.26 20.17 -15.75
N GLY A 171 -10.71 19.15 -16.49
CA GLY A 171 -10.16 18.76 -17.78
C GLY A 171 -8.83 18.03 -17.67
N SER A 172 -8.47 17.50 -16.50
CA SER A 172 -7.25 16.72 -16.26
C SER A 172 -7.51 15.22 -16.48
N PRO A 173 -6.59 14.48 -17.12
CA PRO A 173 -6.84 13.08 -17.42
C PRO A 173 -7.00 12.27 -16.14
N GLN A 174 -8.05 11.47 -16.02
CA GLN A 174 -8.35 10.69 -14.82
C GLN A 174 -8.12 9.19 -15.01
N CYS A 175 -7.86 8.53 -13.89
CA CYS A 175 -7.84 7.07 -13.85
C CYS A 175 -9.28 6.58 -13.84
N PRO A 176 -9.61 5.45 -14.50
CA PRO A 176 -10.95 4.90 -14.43
C PRO A 176 -11.35 4.59 -12.98
N GLU A 177 -12.47 5.16 -12.52
CA GLU A 177 -12.90 5.02 -11.13
C GLU A 177 -13.16 3.55 -10.74
N ASN A 178 -13.71 2.76 -11.66
CA ASN A 178 -13.94 1.32 -11.50
C ASN A 178 -12.65 0.50 -11.33
N CYS A 179 -11.48 1.08 -11.61
CA CYS A 179 -10.18 0.48 -11.36
C CYS A 179 -9.56 0.88 -10.01
N TYR A 180 -10.15 1.85 -9.30
CA TYR A 180 -9.64 2.28 -8.01
C TYR A 180 -10.01 1.28 -6.92
N ARG A 181 -8.99 0.80 -6.19
CA ARG A 181 -9.19 0.05 -4.95
C ARG A 181 -9.36 1.05 -3.82
N ALA A 182 -10.49 1.02 -3.13
CA ALA A 182 -10.71 1.82 -1.95
C ALA A 182 -11.23 0.93 -0.83
N ALA A 183 -10.81 1.19 0.40
CA ALA A 183 -11.52 0.69 1.56
C ALA A 183 -12.81 1.49 1.75
N ASP A 184 -13.94 0.79 1.83
CA ASP A 184 -15.23 1.38 2.14
C ASP A 184 -15.25 1.84 3.60
N SER A 185 -15.57 3.13 3.81
CA SER A 185 -15.49 3.79 5.11
C SER A 185 -16.49 3.30 6.15
N TYR A 186 -17.52 2.55 5.75
CA TYR A 186 -18.58 2.09 6.65
C TYR A 186 -18.54 0.59 6.93
N SER A 187 -18.18 -0.21 5.93
CA SER A 187 -18.17 -1.67 6.01
C SER A 187 -16.78 -2.27 6.17
N GLY A 188 -15.71 -1.47 5.96
CA GLY A 188 -14.32 -1.95 5.97
C GLY A 188 -13.99 -2.93 4.85
N LYS A 189 -14.91 -3.14 3.91
CA LYS A 189 -14.68 -3.97 2.72
C LYS A 189 -13.92 -3.17 1.68
N TRP A 190 -13.16 -3.88 0.84
CA TRP A 190 -12.49 -3.25 -0.29
C TRP A 190 -13.41 -3.19 -1.49
N SER A 191 -13.32 -2.13 -2.28
CA SER A 191 -14.08 -1.98 -3.53
C SER A 191 -13.85 -3.16 -4.46
N GLU A 192 -14.93 -3.57 -5.15
CA GLU A 192 -14.81 -4.52 -6.23
C GLU A 192 -14.21 -3.83 -7.46
N SER A 193 -13.25 -4.48 -8.09
CA SER A 193 -12.60 -4.00 -9.32
C SER A 193 -12.83 -4.95 -10.50
N SER A 194 -13.88 -5.76 -10.41
CA SER A 194 -14.29 -6.74 -11.43
C SER A 194 -14.65 -6.07 -12.77
N GLY A 195 -15.08 -4.80 -12.74
CA GLY A 195 -15.34 -3.99 -13.92
C GLY A 195 -14.11 -3.29 -14.50
N CYS A 196 -12.93 -3.43 -13.91
CA CYS A 196 -11.72 -2.78 -14.39
C CYS A 196 -11.13 -3.52 -15.59
N ASP A 197 -11.09 -2.89 -16.76
CA ASP A 197 -10.46 -3.46 -17.97
C ASP A 197 -8.91 -3.53 -17.88
N GLY A 198 -8.32 -3.00 -16.81
CA GLY A 198 -6.88 -2.96 -16.55
C GLY A 198 -6.54 -3.70 -15.25
N LYS A 199 -5.36 -3.41 -14.67
CA LYS A 199 -5.08 -3.84 -13.30
C LYS A 199 -5.60 -2.78 -12.33
N PRO A 200 -6.24 -3.18 -11.23
CA PRO A 200 -6.68 -2.22 -10.21
C PRO A 200 -5.50 -1.46 -9.61
N PHE A 201 -5.71 -0.19 -9.27
CA PHE A 201 -4.70 0.69 -8.70
C PHE A 201 -5.07 1.16 -7.28
N ASP A 202 -4.05 1.59 -6.54
CA ASP A 202 -4.16 1.99 -5.13
C ASP A 202 -3.95 3.49 -4.92
N ILE A 203 -3.15 4.09 -5.79
CA ILE A 203 -2.75 5.49 -5.70
C ILE A 203 -2.41 5.98 -7.10
N SER A 204 -2.55 7.28 -7.31
CA SER A 204 -2.16 7.91 -8.57
C SER A 204 -1.04 8.91 -8.37
N LEU A 205 -0.10 8.95 -9.31
CA LEU A 205 0.90 10.00 -9.43
C LEU A 205 0.41 11.01 -10.47
N TRP A 206 0.44 12.30 -10.14
CA TRP A 206 -0.12 13.36 -10.99
C TRP A 206 1.02 14.28 -11.47
N PRO A 207 1.85 13.90 -12.45
CA PRO A 207 2.79 14.83 -13.04
C PRO A 207 2.03 15.87 -13.85
N THR A 208 2.05 17.11 -13.39
CA THR A 208 1.44 18.25 -14.09
C THR A 208 2.51 19.09 -14.78
N GLN A 209 2.10 19.80 -15.83
CA GLN A 209 2.99 20.72 -16.52
C GLN A 209 3.40 21.87 -15.61
N GLY A 210 4.71 22.17 -15.57
CA GLY A 210 5.19 23.37 -14.88
C GLY A 210 5.22 23.23 -13.37
N LEU A 211 5.31 22.00 -12.84
CA LEU A 211 5.71 21.73 -11.45
C LEU A 211 7.06 22.39 -11.15
N GLY A 212 7.02 23.68 -10.79
CA GLY A 212 8.14 24.47 -10.30
C GLY A 212 8.42 24.09 -8.85
N GLY A 213 8.81 22.83 -8.61
CA GLY A 213 9.31 22.37 -7.32
C GLY A 213 8.40 22.62 -6.11
N GLY A 214 7.08 22.70 -6.27
CA GLY A 214 6.17 23.11 -5.21
C GLY A 214 4.93 22.21 -5.06
N TRP A 215 4.91 21.48 -3.93
CA TRP A 215 3.76 20.99 -3.17
C TRP A 215 2.79 20.02 -3.88
N GLY A 216 2.94 18.72 -3.57
CA GLY A 216 1.85 17.76 -3.72
C GLY A 216 0.69 18.17 -2.82
N THR A 217 -0.50 18.27 -3.39
CA THR A 217 -1.74 18.47 -2.63
C THR A 217 -2.24 17.11 -2.17
N TYR A 218 -2.57 17.04 -0.86
CA TYR A 218 -3.20 15.90 -0.21
C TYR A 218 -4.64 15.70 -0.69
#